data_AF-A0A1Q7H2S7-F1
#
_entry.id   AF-A0A1Q7H2S7-F1
#
_cell.length_a   1.000
_cell.length_b   1.000
_cell.length_c   1.000
_cell.angle_alpha   90.00
_cell.angle_beta   90.00
_cell.angle_gamma   90.00
#
_symmetry.space_group_name_H-M   'P 1'
#
loop_
_entity.id
_entity.type
_entity.pdbx_description
1 polymer ?
#
loop_
_entity_poly.entity_id
_entity_poly.type
_entity_poly.pdbx_seq_one_letter_code
_entity_poly.pdbx_strand_id
1 'polypeptide(L)' 'MAYLRLREKTTEVETIRISDALNVDVAPDGTVYGIELLNANEQLQEGDDAMLVVINEAVGERQQIPLTRT' A
#
# COMPACT_ATOMS: atom_id res chain seq x y z
N MET A 1 5.47 10.04 -6.26
CA MET A 1 4.99 9.50 -4.99
C MET A 1 3.51 9.17 -5.12
N ALA A 2 3.04 8.08 -4.51
CA ALA A 2 1.62 7.71 -4.43
C ALA A 2 1.30 7.13 -3.05
N TYR A 3 0.04 7.17 -2.65
CA TYR A 3 -0.41 6.69 -1.35
C TYR A 3 -1.58 5.71 -1.49
N LEU A 4 -1.40 4.50 -0.98
CA LEU A 4 -2.46 3.50 -0.87
C LEU A 4 -3.15 3.69 0.48
N ARG A 5 -4.35 4.29 0.47
CA ARG A 5 -5.17 4.43 1.67
C ARG A 5 -5.96 3.16 1.92
N LEU A 6 -5.62 2.42 2.98
CA LEU A 6 -6.34 1.19 3.35
C LEU A 6 -7.59 1.48 4.20
N ARG A 7 -7.58 2.60 4.92
CA ARG A 7 -8.70 3.06 5.77
C ARG A 7 -8.63 4.56 6.02
N GLU A 8 -9.73 5.13 6.48
CA GLU A 8 -9.74 6.51 6.97
C GLU A 8 -8.90 6.63 8.23
N LYS A 9 -8.10 7.71 8.36
CA LYS A 9 -7.30 7.98 9.56
C LYS A 9 -8.21 8.52 10.67
N THR A 10 -8.55 7.64 11.61
CA THR A 10 -9.40 7.96 12.78
C THR A 10 -8.61 8.16 14.07
N THR A 11 -7.30 7.93 14.05
CA THR A 11 -6.37 8.07 15.17
C THR A 11 -5.02 8.57 14.66
N GLU A 12 -4.15 8.98 15.57
CA GLU A 12 -2.78 9.34 15.23
C GLU A 12 -1.99 8.08 14.82
N VAL A 13 -1.25 8.20 13.72
CA VAL A 13 -0.44 7.12 13.15
C VAL A 13 0.99 7.60 13.02
N GLU A 14 1.94 6.69 13.28
CA GLU A 14 3.35 6.92 12.97
C GLU A 14 3.67 6.44 11.57
N THR A 15 4.52 7.18 10.87
CA THR A 15 5.06 6.77 9.58
C THR A 15 6.39 6.05 9.81
N ILE A 16 6.41 4.76 9.52
CA ILE A 16 7.61 3.93 9.62
C ILE A 16 8.27 3.86 8.24
N ARG A 17 9.54 4.28 8.15
CA ARG A 17 10.35 4.08 6.95
C ARG A 17 10.79 2.63 6.87
N ILE A 18 10.30 1.91 5.86
CA ILE A 18 10.67 0.51 5.63
C ILE A 18 11.94 0.43 4.79
N SER A 19 12.07 1.30 3.80
CA SER A 19 13.23 1.38 2.91
C SER A 19 13.29 2.73 2.20
N ASP A 20 14.25 2.90 1.31
CA ASP A 20 14.31 4.07 0.41
C ASP A 20 13.18 4.10 -0.62
N ALA A 21 12.41 3.01 -0.76
CA ALA A 21 11.30 2.91 -1.70
C ALA A 21 9.91 3.06 -1.06
N LEU A 22 9.79 2.91 0.26
CA LEU A 22 8.48 2.75 0.91
C LEU A 22 8.45 3.23 2.37
N ASN A 23 7.36 3.92 2.72
CA ASN A 23 6.92 4.11 4.11
C ASN A 23 5.57 3.44 4.38
N VAL A 24 5.29 3.15 5.65
CA VAL A 24 4.02 2.58 6.12
C VAL A 24 3.49 3.39 7.31
N ASP A 25 2.23 3.78 7.24
CA ASP A 25 1.54 4.46 8.34
C ASP A 25 0.87 3.42 9.25
N VAL A 26 1.27 3.40 10.53
CA VAL A 26 0.87 2.39 11.52
C VAL A 26 0.35 3.08 12.79
N ALA A 27 -0.75 2.58 13.36
CA ALA A 27 -1.23 3.01 14.67
C ALA A 27 -0.54 2.24 15.81
N PRO A 28 -0.61 2.70 17.07
CA PRO A 28 0.03 2.03 18.21
C PRO A 28 -0.41 0.57 18.45
N ASP A 29 -1.60 0.20 17.96
CA ASP A 29 -2.13 -1.18 18.03
C ASP A 29 -1.62 -2.09 16.90
N GLY A 30 -0.75 -1.58 16.02
CA GLY A 30 -0.22 -2.28 14.85
C GLY A 30 -1.11 -2.20 13.61
N THR A 31 -2.25 -1.51 13.67
CA THR A 31 -3.13 -1.33 12.52
C THR A 31 -2.44 -0.52 11.43
N VAL A 32 -2.37 -1.04 10.20
CA VAL A 32 -1.87 -0.32 9.03
C VAL A 32 -2.95 0.56 8.42
N TYR A 33 -2.66 1.85 8.26
CA TYR A 33 -3.56 2.86 7.70
C TYR A 33 -3.26 3.17 6.24
N GLY A 34 -2.00 3.09 5.83
CA GLY A 34 -1.64 3.24 4.43
C GLY A 34 -0.18 3.00 4.14
N ILE A 35 0.11 3.00 2.85
CA ILE A 35 1.41 2.63 2.29
C ILE A 35 1.81 3.73 1.31
N GLU A 36 2.97 4.34 1.53
CA GLU A 36 3.49 5.43 0.71
C GLU A 36 4.59 4.93 -0.21
N LEU A 37 4.31 4.96 -1.52
CA LEU A 37 5.24 4.61 -2.59
C LEU A 37 6.08 5.84 -2.95
N LEU A 38 7.35 5.84 -2.54
CA LEU A 38 8.23 7.01 -2.69
C LEU A 38 8.56 7.30 -4.15
N ASN A 39 8.66 6.27 -5.00
CA ASN A 39 8.75 6.40 -6.46
C ASN A 39 7.68 5.57 -7.18
N ALA A 40 6.42 5.98 -7.01
CA ALA A 40 5.28 5.35 -7.69
C ALA A 40 5.42 5.23 -9.21
N ASN A 41 6.21 6.08 -9.88
CA ASN A 41 6.41 5.97 -11.33
C ASN A 41 7.22 4.71 -11.68
N GLU A 42 8.23 4.35 -10.89
CA GLU A 42 8.97 3.10 -11.04
C GLU A 42 8.20 1.92 -10.44
N GLN A 43 7.54 2.13 -9.30
CA GLN A 43 6.87 1.05 -8.56
C GLN A 43 5.53 0.61 -9.17
N LEU A 44 4.88 1.46 -9.97
CA LEU A 44 3.61 1.16 -10.65
C LEU A 44 3.78 1.12 -12.18
N GLN A 45 5.03 1.00 -12.66
CA GLN A 45 5.36 0.93 -14.08
C GLN A 45 5.01 -0.44 -14.66
N GLU A 46 3.72 -0.73 -14.78
CA GLU A 46 3.20 -1.88 -15.51
C GLU A 46 2.28 -1.44 -16.65
N GLY A 47 2.10 -2.32 -17.64
CA GLY A 47 1.24 -2.08 -18.80
C GLY A 47 -0.25 -2.03 -18.44
N ASP A 48 -1.13 -2.04 -19.44
CA ASP A 48 -2.58 -1.87 -19.25
C ASP A 48 -3.25 -2.96 -18.37
N ASP A 49 -2.53 -4.06 -18.09
CA ASP A 49 -2.98 -5.18 -17.24
C ASP A 49 -2.38 -5.14 -15.81
N ALA A 50 -1.90 -3.99 -15.35
CA ALA A 50 -1.31 -3.82 -14.02
C ALA A 50 -2.30 -4.17 -12.89
N MET A 51 -1.86 -4.99 -11.93
CA MET A 51 -2.69 -5.45 -10.80
C MET A 51 -2.00 -5.21 -9.46
N LEU A 52 -2.72 -4.62 -8.50
CA LEU A 52 -2.36 -4.73 -7.09
C LEU A 52 -2.86 -6.08 -6.56
N VAL A 53 -1.93 -6.95 -6.17
CA VAL A 53 -2.24 -8.26 -5.58
C VAL A 53 -2.06 -8.19 -4.07
N VAL A 54 -3.13 -8.47 -3.32
CA VAL A 54 -3.10 -8.58 -1.87
C VAL A 54 -3.18 -10.05 -1.50
N ILE A 55 -2.20 -10.55 -0.76
CA ILE A 55 -2.12 -11.95 -0.32
C ILE A 55 -2.19 -11.97 1.20
N ASN A 56 -3.17 -12.69 1.74
CA ASN A 56 -3.20 -13.05 3.14
C ASN A 56 -2.57 -14.45 3.29
N GLU A 57 -1.28 -14.48 3.59
CA GLU A 57 -0.51 -15.73 3.68
C GLU A 57 -1.00 -16.65 4.80
N ALA A 58 -1.58 -16.10 5.88
CA ALA A 58 -2.04 -16.89 7.02
C ALA A 58 -3.23 -17.81 6.68
N VAL A 59 -4.07 -17.40 5.73
CA VAL A 59 -5.25 -18.16 5.29
C VAL A 59 -5.22 -18.55 3.81
N GLY A 60 -4.16 -18.18 3.10
CA GLY A 60 -3.99 -18.47 1.67
C GLY A 60 -4.92 -17.68 0.75
N GLU A 61 -5.53 -16.60 1.24
CA GLU A 61 -6.44 -15.77 0.44
C GLU A 61 -5.68 -14.80 -0.47
N ARG A 62 -6.22 -14.57 -1.66
CA ARG A 62 -5.65 -13.66 -2.66
C ARG A 62 -6.74 -12.78 -3.27
N GLN A 63 -6.52 -11.48 -3.24
CA GLN A 63 -7.35 -10.48 -3.91
C GLN A 63 -6.52 -9.79 -5.01
N GLN A 64 -7.14 -9.53 -6.15
CA GLN A 64 -6.52 -8.78 -7.26
C GLN A 64 -7.35 -7.53 -7.52
N ILE A 65 -6.68 -6.38 -7.60
CA ILE A 65 -7.30 -5.07 -7.82
C ILE A 65 -6.65 -4.46 -9.07
N PRO A 66 -7.40 -4.25 -10.16
CA PRO A 66 -6.88 -3.59 -11.35
C PRO A 66 -6.40 -2.17 -11.03
N LEU A 67 -5.21 -1.82 -11.50
CA LEU A 67 -4.68 -0.47 -11.43
C LEU A 67 -5.11 0.30 -12.68
N THR A 68 -6.29 0.91 -12.61
CA THR A 68 -6.81 1.74 -13.71
C THR A 68 -6.19 3.13 -13.67
N ARG A 69 -5.68 3.61 -14.81
CA ARG A 69 -5.38 5.03 -15.01
C ARG A 69 -6.69 5.79 -15.21
N THR A 70 -7.06 6.64 -14.26
CA THR A 70 -8.16 7.61 -14.38
C THR A 70 -7.65 8.96 -14.84
#